data_AF-A0A659UM99-F1
#
_entry.id   AF-A0A659UM99-F1
#
_cell.length_a   1.000
_cell.length_b   1.000
_cell.length_c   1.000
_cell.angle_alpha   90.00
_cell.angle_beta   90.00
_cell.angle_gamma   90.00
#
_symmetry.space_group_name_H-M   'P 1'
#
loop_
_entity.id
_entity.type
_entity.pdbx_description
1 polymer ?
#
loop_
_entity_poly.entity_id
_entity_poly.type
_entity_poly.pdbx_seq_one_letter_code
_entity_poly.pdbx_strand_id
1 'polypeptide(L)'
;MSISQAVEAAGNGSQSEFRRGVTSCAPVLVGTIPYALVLGAQATQKGLSTVELSMMTGLNFAGGSEFAAIQLWTSPPHILLIVAITFLVNSRHLLMGAALAP
;
A
#
# COMPACT_ATOMS: atom_id res chain seq x y z
N MET A 1 23.44 25.09 15.30
CA MET A 1 23.20 25.09 13.84
C MET A 1 22.22 26.22 13.55
N SER A 2 22.63 27.25 12.79
CA SER A 2 21.82 28.45 12.56
C SER A 2 20.68 28.15 11.59
N ILE A 3 19.49 28.74 11.80
CA ILE A 3 18.30 28.61 10.96
C ILE A 3 18.61 28.92 9.47
N SER A 4 19.58 29.81 9.21
CA SER A 4 20.06 30.09 7.84
C SER A 4 20.68 28.88 7.14
N GLN A 5 21.37 27.98 7.87
CA GLN A 5 21.96 26.77 7.28
C GLN A 5 20.92 25.69 6.94
N ALA A 6 19.79 25.66 7.65
CA ALA A 6 18.69 24.73 7.37
C ALA A 6 17.93 25.13 6.09
N VAL A 7 17.81 26.45 5.83
CA VAL A 7 17.16 26.99 4.62
C VAL A 7 18.04 26.81 3.38
N GLU A 8 19.36 26.93 3.52
CA GLU A 8 20.31 26.80 2.41
C GLU A 8 20.44 25.35 1.91
N ALA A 9 20.32 24.35 2.81
CA ALA A 9 20.27 22.93 2.45
C ALA A 9 19.00 22.53 1.69
N ALA A 10 17.89 23.23 1.93
CA ALA A 10 16.61 22.98 1.24
C ALA A 10 16.62 23.45 -0.23
N GLY A 11 17.43 24.45 -0.58
CA GLY A 11 17.45 25.09 -1.91
C GLY A 11 18.17 24.32 -3.02
N ASN A 12 19.15 23.47 -2.68
CA ASN A 12 19.97 22.71 -3.64
C ASN A 12 19.62 21.20 -3.70
N GLY A 13 18.63 20.76 -2.93
CA GLY A 13 18.54 19.37 -2.49
C GLY A 13 17.46 18.49 -3.13
N SER A 14 16.52 19.01 -3.94
CA SER A 14 15.33 18.21 -4.36
C SER A 14 15.67 16.88 -5.04
N GLN A 15 16.67 16.84 -5.92
CA GLN A 15 17.12 15.59 -6.54
C GLN A 15 17.90 14.68 -5.59
N SER A 16 18.66 15.27 -4.66
CA SER A 16 19.38 14.53 -3.62
C SER A 16 18.43 13.86 -2.62
N GLU A 17 17.39 14.58 -2.20
CA GLU A 17 16.37 14.08 -1.28
C GLU A 17 15.48 13.01 -1.93
N PHE A 18 15.10 13.18 -3.21
CA PHE A 18 14.40 12.13 -3.96
C PHE A 18 15.25 10.85 -4.06
N ARG A 19 16.53 10.99 -4.43
CA ARG A 19 17.45 9.85 -4.54
C ARG A 19 17.64 9.16 -3.18
N ARG A 20 17.72 9.94 -2.09
CA ARG A 20 17.78 9.40 -0.72
C ARG A 20 16.52 8.59 -0.41
N GLY A 21 15.34 9.12 -0.72
CA GLY A 21 14.06 8.42 -0.55
C GLY A 21 14.00 7.09 -1.32
N VAL A 22 14.41 7.08 -2.59
CA VAL A 22 14.47 5.86 -3.41
C VAL A 22 15.38 4.80 -2.77
N THR A 23 16.60 5.20 -2.35
CA THR A 23 17.54 4.27 -1.70
C THR A 23 17.00 3.77 -0.36
N SER A 24 16.33 4.61 0.42
CA SER A 24 15.72 4.22 1.70
C SER A 24 14.54 3.25 1.51
N CYS A 25 13.77 3.38 0.43
CA CYS A 25 12.63 2.49 0.13
C CYS A 25 13.04 1.18 -0.55
N ALA A 26 14.20 1.12 -1.22
CA ALA A 26 14.63 -0.04 -1.99
C ALA A 26 14.62 -1.37 -1.19
N PRO A 27 15.10 -1.45 0.07
CA PRO A 27 15.03 -2.68 0.85
C PRO A 27 13.59 -3.12 1.14
N VAL A 28 12.68 -2.16 1.37
CA VAL A 28 11.26 -2.43 1.62
C VAL A 28 10.60 -3.03 0.38
N LEU A 29 10.90 -2.46 -0.80
CA LEU A 29 10.36 -2.94 -2.08
C LEU A 29 10.78 -4.39 -2.36
N VAL A 30 12.03 -4.77 -2.06
CA VAL A 30 12.47 -6.17 -2.19
C VAL A 30 11.62 -7.10 -1.32
N GLY A 31 11.27 -6.68 -0.11
CA GLY A 31 10.37 -7.42 0.78
C GLY A 31 8.95 -7.62 0.23
N THR A 32 8.49 -6.76 -0.69
CA THR A 32 7.15 -6.86 -1.30
C THR A 32 7.06 -7.84 -2.47
N ILE A 33 8.19 -8.34 -2.99
CA ILE A 33 8.22 -9.30 -4.10
C ILE A 33 7.40 -10.57 -3.80
N PRO A 34 7.63 -11.32 -2.70
CA PRO A 34 6.85 -12.52 -2.41
C PRO A 34 5.36 -12.21 -2.25
N TYR A 35 5.02 -11.07 -1.62
CA TYR A 35 3.65 -10.60 -1.50
C TYR A 35 2.98 -10.43 -2.87
N ALA A 36 3.64 -9.70 -3.79
CA ALA A 36 3.12 -9.44 -5.14
C ALA A 36 2.94 -10.73 -5.96
N LEU A 37 3.87 -11.69 -5.81
CA LEU A 37 3.78 -12.99 -6.50
C LEU A 37 2.56 -13.79 -6.04
N VAL A 38 2.33 -13.90 -4.74
CA VAL A 38 1.18 -14.65 -4.21
C VAL A 38 -0.13 -13.96 -4.58
N LEU A 39 -0.18 -12.63 -4.46
CA LEU A 39 -1.38 -11.86 -4.82
C LEU A 39 -1.70 -11.99 -6.31
N GLY A 40 -0.70 -11.89 -7.19
CA GLY A 40 -0.85 -12.09 -8.63
C GLY A 40 -1.31 -13.50 -9.01
N ALA A 41 -0.77 -14.53 -8.34
CA ALA A 41 -1.22 -15.91 -8.51
C ALA A 41 -2.69 -16.11 -8.13
N GLN A 42 -3.15 -15.50 -7.02
CA GLN A 42 -4.56 -15.56 -6.60
C GLN A 42 -5.46 -14.76 -7.57
N ALA A 43 -5.02 -13.59 -8.01
CA ALA A 43 -5.77 -12.76 -8.96
C ALA A 43 -5.99 -13.48 -10.29
N THR A 44 -4.96 -14.17 -10.78
CA THR A 44 -5.01 -14.93 -12.05
C THR A 44 -6.02 -16.08 -11.96
N GLN A 45 -6.08 -16.79 -10.82
CA GLN A 45 -7.07 -17.85 -10.59
C GLN A 45 -8.52 -17.32 -10.58
N LYS A 46 -8.70 -16.05 -10.20
CA LYS A 46 -10.01 -15.36 -10.21
C LYS A 46 -10.34 -14.70 -11.54
N GLY A 47 -9.45 -14.77 -12.54
CA GLY A 47 -9.66 -14.16 -13.85
C GLY A 47 -9.60 -12.64 -13.85
N LEU A 48 -8.99 -12.02 -12.83
CA LEU A 48 -8.79 -10.57 -12.79
C LEU A 48 -7.76 -10.15 -13.83
N SER A 49 -8.07 -9.09 -14.57
CA SER A 49 -7.12 -8.47 -15.50
C SER A 49 -6.00 -7.75 -14.76
N THR A 50 -4.87 -7.55 -15.45
CA THR A 50 -3.73 -6.79 -14.93
C THR A 50 -4.14 -5.36 -14.52
N VAL A 51 -5.07 -4.75 -15.24
CA VAL A 51 -5.56 -3.39 -14.94
C VAL A 51 -6.41 -3.38 -13.69
N GLU A 52 -7.34 -4.32 -13.53
CA GLU A 52 -8.16 -4.43 -12.32
C GLU A 52 -7.31 -4.68 -11.08
N LEU A 53 -6.34 -5.60 -11.17
CA LEU A 53 -5.43 -5.87 -10.07
C LEU A 53 -4.57 -4.64 -9.73
N SER A 54 -4.03 -3.95 -10.73
CA SER A 54 -3.20 -2.75 -10.53
C SER A 54 -4.00 -1.59 -9.93
N MET A 55 -5.26 -1.43 -10.33
CA MET A 55 -6.17 -0.46 -9.74
C MET A 55 -6.52 -0.83 -8.30
N MET A 56 -6.78 -2.11 -8.03
CA MET A 56 -7.06 -2.58 -6.67
C MET A 56 -5.90 -2.30 -5.72
N THR A 57 -4.68 -2.71 -6.10
CA THR A 57 -3.48 -2.52 -5.26
C THR A 57 -3.09 -1.04 -5.16
N GLY A 58 -3.20 -0.29 -6.26
CA GLY A 58 -2.89 1.13 -6.31
C GLY A 58 -3.85 2.01 -5.49
N LEU A 59 -5.14 1.68 -5.44
CA LEU A 59 -6.14 2.42 -4.69
C LEU A 59 -6.25 1.98 -3.23
N ASN A 60 -6.14 0.68 -2.95
CA ASN A 60 -6.34 0.15 -1.60
C ASN A 60 -5.09 0.32 -0.73
N PHE A 61 -3.90 0.06 -1.29
CA PHE A 61 -2.60 0.15 -0.62
C PHE A 61 -2.59 -0.43 0.82
N ALA A 62 -3.36 -1.48 1.04
CA ALA A 62 -3.72 -1.95 2.38
C ALA A 62 -3.08 -3.30 2.72
N GLY A 63 -2.46 -3.96 1.74
CA GLY A 63 -1.78 -5.24 1.92
C GLY A 63 -2.77 -6.37 2.20
N GLY A 64 -2.97 -6.71 3.47
CA GLY A 64 -3.74 -7.90 3.88
C GLY A 64 -5.19 -7.95 3.37
N SER A 65 -5.87 -6.81 3.27
CA SER A 65 -7.25 -6.78 2.75
C SER A 65 -7.35 -7.06 1.25
N GLU A 66 -6.26 -6.93 0.49
CA GLU A 66 -6.24 -7.22 -0.95
C GLU A 66 -6.39 -8.73 -1.20
N PHE A 67 -5.76 -9.56 -0.37
CA PHE A 67 -5.98 -11.02 -0.40
C PHE A 67 -7.44 -11.37 -0.07
N ALA A 68 -8.01 -10.74 0.95
CA ALA A 68 -9.40 -10.99 1.31
C ALA A 68 -10.37 -10.58 0.19
N ALA A 69 -10.15 -9.41 -0.42
CA ALA A 69 -10.94 -8.92 -1.53
C ALA A 69 -10.91 -9.87 -2.74
N ILE A 70 -9.72 -10.35 -3.14
CA ILE A 70 -9.58 -11.32 -4.24
C ILE A 70 -10.26 -12.65 -3.89
N GLN A 71 -10.14 -13.13 -2.65
CA GLN A 71 -10.78 -14.38 -2.24
C GLN A 71 -12.32 -14.30 -2.33
N LEU A 72 -12.89 -13.17 -1.93
CA LEU A 72 -14.33 -12.89 -2.03
C LEU A 72 -14.78 -12.51 -3.45
N TRP A 73 -13.85 -12.25 -4.36
CA TRP A 73 -14.18 -11.88 -5.73
C TRP A 73 -14.92 -13.01 -6.45
N THR A 74 -16.13 -12.68 -6.89
CA THR A 74 -17.14 -13.57 -7.49
C THR A 74 -17.82 -12.82 -8.64
N SER A 75 -18.47 -13.54 -9.54
CA SER A 75 -19.28 -12.96 -10.62
C SER A 75 -20.74 -13.38 -10.45
N PRO A 76 -21.67 -12.48 -10.06
CA PRO A 76 -21.46 -11.04 -9.77
C PRO A 76 -20.80 -10.77 -8.39
N PRO A 77 -20.05 -9.67 -8.24
CA PRO A 77 -19.33 -9.39 -7.00
C PRO A 77 -20.26 -8.89 -5.90
N HIS A 78 -20.11 -9.47 -4.69
CA HIS A 78 -20.77 -8.99 -3.49
C HIS A 78 -20.06 -7.76 -2.91
N ILE A 79 -20.24 -6.60 -3.57
CA ILE A 79 -19.52 -5.35 -3.26
C ILE A 79 -19.61 -4.97 -1.78
N LEU A 80 -20.81 -5.05 -1.20
CA LEU A 80 -21.03 -4.64 0.19
C LEU A 80 -20.25 -5.51 1.19
N LEU A 81 -20.14 -6.82 0.90
CA LEU A 81 -19.35 -7.75 1.70
C LEU A 81 -17.85 -7.47 1.55
N ILE A 82 -17.37 -7.24 0.32
CA ILE A 82 -15.97 -6.90 0.04
C ILE A 82 -15.58 -5.60 0.78
N VAL A 83 -16.43 -4.59 0.74
CA VAL A 83 -16.23 -3.31 1.47
C VAL A 83 -16.19 -3.54 2.97
N ALA A 84 -17.15 -4.29 3.53
CA ALA A 84 -17.20 -4.57 4.97
C ALA A 84 -15.96 -5.32 5.46
N ILE A 85 -15.52 -6.36 4.74
CA ILE A 85 -14.31 -7.12 5.09
C ILE A 85 -13.06 -6.27 4.94
N THR A 86 -12.96 -5.48 3.87
CA THR A 86 -11.83 -4.56 3.66
C THR A 86 -11.75 -3.54 4.79
N PHE A 87 -12.87 -2.93 5.17
CA PHE A 87 -12.94 -2.01 6.30
C PHE A 87 -12.55 -2.70 7.62
N LEU A 88 -13.07 -3.90 7.88
CA LEU A 88 -12.79 -4.65 9.10
C LEU A 88 -11.30 -4.97 9.22
N VAL A 89 -10.66 -5.45 8.16
CA VAL A 89 -9.22 -5.73 8.15
C VAL A 89 -8.40 -4.45 8.35
N ASN A 90 -8.83 -3.34 7.74
CA ASN A 90 -8.15 -2.05 7.85
C ASN A 90 -8.42 -1.30 9.16
N SER A 91 -9.39 -1.74 9.98
CA SER A 91 -9.66 -1.14 11.30
C SER A 91 -8.43 -1.13 12.22
N ARG A 92 -7.38 -1.90 11.89
CA ARG A 92 -6.04 -1.77 12.48
C ARG A 92 -5.54 -0.32 12.52
N HIS A 93 -5.90 0.51 11.54
CA HIS A 93 -5.53 1.92 11.48
C HIS A 93 -6.23 2.75 12.56
N LEU A 94 -7.45 2.38 12.97
CA LEU A 94 -8.14 3.00 14.10
C LEU A 94 -7.43 2.68 15.41
N LEU A 95 -7.00 1.41 15.58
CA LEU A 95 -6.26 0.97 16.77
C LEU A 95 -4.87 1.61 16.84
N MET A 96 -4.15 1.67 15.71
CA MET A 96 -2.86 2.37 15.60
C MET A 96 -3.02 3.87 15.93
N GLY A 97 -4.09 4.51 15.44
CA GLY A 97 -4.42 5.90 15.77
C GLY A 97 -4.76 6.10 17.25
N ALA A 98 -5.54 5.18 17.84
CA ALA A 98 -5.89 5.23 19.26
C ALA A 98 -4.68 4.98 20.17
N ALA A 99 -3.73 4.14 19.78
CA ALA A 99 -2.49 3.91 20.52
C ALA A 99 -1.53 5.11 20.50
N LEU A 100 -1.70 6.02 19.54
CA LEU A 100 -0.99 7.30 19.45
C LEU A 100 -1.75 8.45 20.12
N ALA A 101 -2.95 8.18 20.69
CA ALA A 101 -3.67 9.16 21.48
C ALA A 101 -2.92 9.42 22.80
N PRO A 102 -2.82 10.68 23.24
CA PRO A 102 -2.06 11.07 24.44
C PRO A 102 -2.64 10.52 25.75
#